data_AF-A0A9W6ZK58-F1
#
_entry.id   AF-A0A9W6ZK58-F1
#
_cell.length_a   1.000
_cell.length_b   1.000
_cell.length_c   1.000
_cell.angle_alpha   90.00
_cell.angle_beta   90.00
_cell.angle_gamma   90.00
#
_symmetry.space_group_name_H-M   'P 1'
#
loop_
_entity.id
_entity.type
_entity.pdbx_description
1 polymer ?
#
loop_
_entity_poly.entity_id
_entity_poly.type
_entity_poly.pdbx_seq_one_letter_code
_entity_poly.pdbx_strand_id
1 'polypeptide(L)'
;MEVGTAVWLKDPSAPTGWKAGVIKTKIINKDKTATLSIVGKSGTASPRRSRLSPLKSPRSDGFKHRVIVSTERDSEVVKIQNNSSDLTASDLTRLPLLHEPAILNSLQIRYDSDEIYTSIGAVLIAVNPFKRLTLYSDETLRAYKAIGEVRM
;
A
#
# COMPACT_ATOMS: atom_id res chain seq x y z
N MET A 1 -1.18 -14.31 13.02
CA MET A 1 -2.32 -13.80 12.22
C MET A 1 -3.61 -14.29 12.85
N GLU A 2 -4.47 -13.36 13.25
CA GLU A 2 -5.76 -13.60 13.89
C GLU A 2 -6.91 -13.21 12.95
N VAL A 3 -8.13 -13.61 13.30
CA VAL A 3 -9.33 -13.14 12.60
C VAL A 3 -9.47 -11.64 12.83
N GLY A 4 -9.81 -10.88 11.78
CA GLY A 4 -9.86 -9.43 11.81
C GLY A 4 -8.54 -8.74 11.41
N THR A 5 -7.42 -9.48 11.30
CA THR A 5 -6.17 -8.90 10.82
C THR A 5 -6.29 -8.51 9.34
N ALA A 6 -5.86 -7.29 9.02
CA ALA A 6 -5.82 -6.78 7.66
C ALA A 6 -4.58 -7.29 6.93
N VAL A 7 -4.76 -7.81 5.71
CA VAL A 7 -3.71 -8.47 4.94
C VAL A 7 -3.72 -8.05 3.46
N TRP A 8 -2.56 -8.11 2.83
CA TRP A 8 -2.36 -8.10 1.39
C TRP A 8 -2.31 -9.52 0.87
N LEU A 9 -3.06 -9.77 -0.21
CA LEU A 9 -3.06 -11.02 -0.94
C LEU A 9 -2.41 -10.80 -2.31
N LYS A 10 -1.44 -11.64 -2.67
CA LYS A 10 -0.84 -11.62 -4.01
C LYS A 10 -1.88 -12.11 -5.01
N ASP A 11 -2.21 -11.26 -5.98
CA ASP A 11 -3.20 -11.56 -7.02
C ASP A 11 -2.72 -10.96 -8.36
N PRO A 12 -2.29 -11.80 -9.31
CA PRO A 12 -1.83 -11.35 -10.62
C PRO A 12 -2.88 -10.61 -11.45
N SER A 13 -4.17 -10.76 -11.12
CA SER A 13 -5.25 -10.03 -11.79
C SER A 13 -5.38 -8.57 -11.30
N ALA A 14 -4.78 -8.24 -10.16
CA ALA A 14 -4.78 -6.89 -9.66
C ALA A 14 -3.77 -6.03 -10.43
N PRO A 15 -4.09 -4.75 -10.73
CA PRO A 15 -3.16 -3.85 -11.41
C PRO A 15 -1.85 -3.63 -10.64
N THR A 16 -1.89 -3.74 -9.33
CA THR A 16 -0.72 -3.66 -8.43
C THR A 16 -0.10 -5.02 -8.12
N GLY A 17 -0.69 -6.13 -8.60
CA GLY A 17 -0.32 -7.49 -8.18
C GLY A 17 -0.77 -7.86 -6.75
N TRP A 18 -1.41 -6.93 -6.03
CA TRP A 18 -1.80 -7.11 -4.62
C TRP A 18 -3.23 -6.63 -4.37
N LYS A 19 -4.02 -7.40 -3.61
CA LYS A 19 -5.37 -7.02 -3.15
C LYS A 19 -5.43 -6.92 -1.63
N ALA A 20 -6.06 -5.85 -1.14
CA ALA A 20 -6.33 -5.68 0.28
C ALA A 20 -7.50 -6.57 0.74
N GLY A 21 -7.35 -7.21 1.88
CA GLY A 21 -8.40 -8.02 2.48
C GLY A 21 -8.29 -8.09 4.00
N VAL A 22 -9.27 -8.75 4.61
CA VAL A 22 -9.30 -9.04 6.04
C VAL A 22 -9.52 -10.52 6.25
N ILE A 23 -8.79 -11.11 7.19
CA ILE A 23 -8.97 -12.51 7.57
C ILE A 23 -10.32 -12.63 8.28
N LYS A 24 -11.27 -13.34 7.67
CA LYS A 24 -12.61 -13.58 8.24
C LYS A 24 -12.64 -14.85 9.08
N THR A 25 -11.94 -15.90 8.65
CA THR A 25 -11.85 -17.15 9.42
C THR A 25 -10.44 -17.72 9.32
N LYS A 26 -10.04 -18.44 10.36
CA LYS A 26 -8.80 -19.20 10.43
C LYS A 26 -9.14 -20.59 10.96
N ILE A 27 -8.88 -21.61 10.16
CA ILE A 27 -9.09 -23.02 10.52
C ILE A 27 -7.72 -23.67 10.56
N ILE A 28 -7.34 -24.24 11.70
CA ILE A 28 -6.10 -24.99 11.83
C ILE A 28 -6.41 -26.45 11.53
N ASN A 29 -5.75 -26.97 10.52
CA ASN A 29 -5.86 -28.35 10.09
C ASN A 29 -4.94 -29.24 10.93
N LYS A 30 -5.24 -30.55 10.99
CA LYS A 30 -4.48 -31.54 11.77
C LYS A 30 -3.03 -31.70 11.29
N ASP A 31 -2.75 -31.30 10.06
CA ASP A 31 -1.44 -31.32 9.39
C ASP A 31 -0.59 -30.07 9.70
N LYS A 32 -0.96 -29.29 10.72
CA LYS A 32 -0.34 -28.00 11.11
C LYS A 32 -0.47 -26.89 10.06
N THR A 33 -1.31 -27.06 9.03
CA THR A 33 -1.64 -25.97 8.09
C THR A 33 -2.79 -25.12 8.64
N ALA A 34 -2.85 -23.85 8.23
CA ALA A 34 -3.93 -22.94 8.55
C ALA A 34 -4.65 -22.52 7.27
N THR A 35 -5.95 -22.81 7.17
CA THR A 35 -6.80 -22.31 6.10
C THR A 35 -7.39 -20.96 6.51
N LEU A 36 -7.04 -19.91 5.76
CA LEU A 36 -7.53 -18.55 5.94
C LEU A 36 -8.62 -18.25 4.91
N SER A 37 -9.76 -17.72 5.35
CA SER A 37 -10.74 -17.12 4.44
C SER A 37 -10.57 -15.62 4.46
N ILE A 38 -10.08 -15.05 3.36
CA ILE A 38 -9.84 -13.61 3.20
C ILE A 38 -10.98 -13.02 2.40
N VAL A 39 -11.56 -11.94 2.91
CA VAL A 39 -12.60 -11.18 2.20
C VAL A 39 -11.99 -9.83 1.80
N GLY A 40 -12.14 -9.48 0.52
CA GLY A 40 -11.70 -8.19 0.02
C GLY A 40 -12.46 -7.04 0.67
N LYS A 41 -11.77 -5.94 1.00
CA LYS A 41 -12.45 -4.69 1.40
C LYS A 41 -13.15 -4.13 0.16
N SER A 42 -14.48 -3.99 0.21
CA SER A 42 -15.25 -3.38 -0.87
C SER A 42 -14.86 -1.91 -1.01
N GLY A 43 -14.07 -1.60 -2.04
CA GLY A 43 -13.94 -0.29 -2.65
C GLY A 43 -13.61 0.89 -1.74
N THR A 44 -12.33 1.09 -1.42
CA THR A 44 -11.81 2.46 -1.43
C THR A 44 -11.49 2.79 -2.88
N ALA A 45 -12.49 3.27 -3.61
CA ALA A 45 -12.26 3.89 -4.91
C ALA A 45 -11.29 5.06 -4.71
N SER A 46 -10.05 4.93 -5.19
CA SER A 46 -9.22 6.11 -5.46
C SER A 46 -10.04 7.02 -6.37
N PRO A 47 -10.15 8.34 -6.08
CA PRO A 47 -10.89 9.26 -6.91
C PRO A 47 -10.12 9.51 -8.20
N ARG A 48 -10.23 8.58 -9.16
CA ARG A 48 -9.75 8.78 -10.53
C ARG A 48 -10.61 9.86 -11.18
N ARG A 49 -10.09 11.09 -11.24
CA ARG A 49 -10.74 12.20 -11.95
C ARG A 49 -10.58 12.02 -13.47
N SER A 50 -11.67 11.53 -14.07
CA SER A 50 -12.19 11.73 -15.44
C SER A 50 -11.49 11.15 -16.68
N ARG A 51 -12.20 10.27 -17.42
CA ARG A 51 -13.05 10.63 -18.58
C ARG A 51 -14.10 9.54 -18.86
N LEU A 52 -15.24 9.97 -19.42
CA LEU A 52 -16.58 9.38 -19.44
C LEU A 52 -16.77 7.99 -20.09
N SER A 53 -17.62 7.16 -19.48
CA SER A 53 -18.74 6.45 -20.14
C SER A 53 -19.76 5.93 -19.09
N PRO A 54 -21.08 5.97 -19.34
CA PRO A 54 -22.08 5.48 -18.40
C PRO A 54 -22.45 4.00 -18.64
N LEU A 55 -22.83 3.35 -17.54
CA LEU A 55 -23.55 2.08 -17.44
C LEU A 55 -22.73 0.78 -17.46
N LYS A 56 -22.22 0.37 -16.29
CA LYS A 56 -22.48 -0.95 -15.69
C LYS A 56 -22.55 -0.77 -14.18
N SER A 57 -23.69 -1.10 -13.56
CA SER A 57 -23.82 -1.23 -12.11
C SER A 57 -22.72 -2.16 -11.60
N PRO A 58 -21.85 -1.75 -10.66
CA PRO A 58 -20.84 -2.66 -10.16
C PRO A 58 -21.55 -3.71 -9.31
N ARG A 59 -21.57 -4.95 -9.78
CA ARG A 59 -21.77 -6.11 -8.91
C ARG A 59 -20.77 -5.96 -7.77
N SER A 60 -21.28 -5.75 -6.56
CA SER A 60 -20.50 -5.68 -5.32
C SER A 60 -20.00 -7.08 -4.98
N ASP A 61 -19.11 -7.63 -5.81
CA ASP A 61 -18.58 -8.96 -5.57
C ASP A 61 -17.42 -8.84 -4.60
N GLY A 62 -17.79 -8.80 -3.32
CA GLY A 62 -16.86 -8.99 -2.22
C GLY A 62 -16.18 -10.33 -2.43
N PHE A 63 -14.96 -10.28 -2.95
CA PHE A 63 -14.26 -11.46 -3.35
C PHE A 63 -13.86 -12.28 -2.08
N LYS A 64 -14.10 -13.60 -2.10
CA LYS A 64 -13.78 -14.55 -1.00
C LYS A 64 -12.66 -15.51 -1.44
N HIS A 65 -11.44 -15.35 -0.93
CA HIS A 65 -10.28 -16.21 -1.26
C HIS A 65 -10.08 -17.12 -0.07
N ARG A 66 -10.05 -18.43 -0.32
CA ARG A 66 -9.60 -19.40 0.66
C ARG A 66 -8.14 -19.73 0.34
N VAL A 67 -7.24 -19.37 1.25
CA VAL A 67 -5.81 -19.61 1.11
C VAL A 67 -5.40 -20.60 2.20
N ILE A 68 -4.66 -21.64 1.81
CA ILE A 68 -4.08 -22.59 2.76
C ILE A 68 -2.63 -22.13 2.99
N VAL A 69 -2.28 -21.90 4.25
CA VAL A 69 -0.97 -21.41 4.69
C VAL A 69 -0.35 -22.50 5.55
N SER A 70 0.73 -23.09 5.07
CA SER A 70 1.36 -24.27 5.65
C SER A 70 2.72 -23.97 6.29
N THR A 71 3.51 -23.03 5.77
CA THR A 71 4.90 -22.77 6.22
C THR A 71 5.41 -21.36 5.87
N GLU A 72 6.67 -21.04 6.21
CA GLU A 72 7.39 -19.81 5.85
C GLU A 72 7.34 -19.46 4.35
N ARG A 73 7.23 -20.47 3.46
CA ARG A 73 7.12 -20.25 2.00
C ARG A 73 5.81 -19.58 1.59
N ASP A 74 4.75 -19.76 2.38
CA ASP A 74 3.45 -19.15 2.11
C ASP A 74 3.35 -17.69 2.57
N SER A 75 4.42 -17.17 3.20
CA SER A 75 4.56 -15.74 3.52
C SER A 75 4.61 -14.86 2.28
N GLU A 76 4.89 -15.40 1.09
CA GLU A 76 4.86 -14.65 -0.16
C GLU A 76 3.45 -14.37 -0.67
N VAL A 77 2.49 -15.23 -0.33
CA VAL A 77 1.11 -15.15 -0.83
C VAL A 77 0.29 -14.16 0.00
N VAL A 78 0.53 -14.13 1.32
CA VAL A 78 -0.19 -13.27 2.26
C VAL A 78 0.79 -12.45 3.08
N LYS A 79 0.67 -11.12 3.01
CA LYS A 79 1.46 -10.17 3.80
C LYS A 79 0.55 -9.36 4.74
N ILE A 80 1.04 -8.93 5.90
CA ILE A 80 0.23 -8.16 6.86
C ILE A 80 0.23 -6.68 6.46
N GLN A 81 -0.91 -5.98 6.59
CA GLN A 81 -0.96 -4.54 6.34
C GLN A 81 -0.38 -3.76 7.53
N ASN A 82 0.37 -2.68 7.24
CA ASN A 82 0.73 -1.68 8.24
C ASN A 82 -0.50 -0.85 8.65
N ASN A 83 -0.39 -0.14 9.78
CA ASN A 83 -1.39 0.82 10.20
C ASN A 83 -1.44 2.02 9.25
N SER A 84 -2.59 2.68 9.17
CA SER A 84 -2.78 3.86 8.30
C SER A 84 -1.87 5.04 8.68
N SER A 85 -1.55 5.20 9.96
CA SER A 85 -0.67 6.26 10.47
C SER A 85 0.76 6.15 9.94
N ASP A 86 1.24 4.93 9.71
CA ASP A 86 2.64 4.68 9.37
C ASP A 86 2.88 4.90 7.87
N LEU A 87 1.83 4.73 7.06
CA LEU A 87 1.90 4.80 5.59
C LEU A 87 2.10 6.21 5.04
N THR A 88 1.84 7.25 5.82
CA THR A 88 2.05 8.65 5.43
C THR A 88 3.44 9.18 5.83
N ALA A 89 4.30 8.34 6.41
CA ALA A 89 5.65 8.74 6.78
C ALA A 89 6.46 9.20 5.56
N SER A 90 7.30 10.22 5.75
CA SER A 90 8.23 10.72 4.73
C SER A 90 9.42 9.80 4.50
N ASP A 91 9.73 8.92 5.46
CA ASP A 91 10.77 7.89 5.38
C ASP A 91 10.16 6.51 5.61
N LEU A 92 10.27 5.65 4.60
CA LEU A 92 9.72 4.29 4.61
C LEU A 92 10.43 3.36 5.60
N THR A 93 11.64 3.70 6.07
CA THR A 93 12.32 2.91 7.12
C THR A 93 11.54 2.86 8.44
N ARG A 94 10.61 3.80 8.63
CA ARG A 94 9.74 3.87 9.81
C ARG A 94 8.56 2.89 9.75
N LEU A 95 8.34 2.23 8.61
CA LEU A 95 7.29 1.24 8.48
C LEU A 95 7.64 -0.04 9.28
N PRO A 96 6.75 -0.53 10.16
CA PRO A 96 6.99 -1.76 10.91
C PRO A 96 7.22 -2.97 10.01
N LEU A 97 6.44 -3.06 8.91
CA LEU A 97 6.58 -4.12 7.92
C LEU A 97 6.96 -3.51 6.57
N LEU A 98 8.23 -3.59 6.21
CA LEU A 98 8.77 -3.09 4.94
C LEU A 98 8.80 -4.20 3.89
N HIS A 99 7.70 -4.33 3.15
CA HIS A 99 7.54 -5.31 2.07
C HIS A 99 6.86 -4.63 0.87
N GLU A 100 6.97 -5.23 -0.31
CA GLU A 100 6.53 -4.66 -1.58
C GLU A 100 5.12 -4.01 -1.54
N PRO A 101 4.04 -4.66 -1.09
CA PRO A 101 2.73 -4.02 -1.08
C PRO A 101 2.60 -2.88 -0.07
N ALA A 102 3.40 -2.87 1.01
CA ALA A 102 3.44 -1.73 1.94
C ALA A 102 4.10 -0.50 1.30
N ILE A 103 5.20 -0.71 0.58
CA ILE A 103 5.90 0.36 -0.16
C ILE A 103 4.97 0.93 -1.23
N LEU A 104 4.36 0.06 -2.05
CA LEU A 104 3.42 0.47 -3.10
C LEU A 104 2.24 1.25 -2.53
N ASN A 105 1.67 0.80 -1.41
CA ASN A 105 0.53 1.47 -0.78
C ASN A 105 0.91 2.84 -0.22
N SER A 106 2.09 2.97 0.43
CA SER A 106 2.57 4.26 0.92
C SER A 106 2.84 5.24 -0.23
N LEU A 107 3.54 4.79 -1.28
CA LEU A 107 3.80 5.61 -2.46
C LEU A 107 2.51 6.07 -3.15
N GLN A 108 1.50 5.19 -3.25
CA GLN A 108 0.19 5.54 -3.81
C GLN A 108 -0.51 6.64 -2.99
N ILE A 109 -0.56 6.50 -1.66
CA ILE A 109 -1.18 7.49 -0.76
C ILE A 109 -0.48 8.84 -0.85
N ARG A 110 0.86 8.83 -0.89
CA ARG A 110 1.68 10.05 -0.99
C ARG A 110 1.51 10.71 -2.37
N TYR A 111 1.51 9.92 -3.44
CA TYR A 111 1.26 10.40 -4.79
C TYR A 111 -0.12 11.06 -4.93
N ASP A 112 -1.16 10.45 -4.35
CA ASP A 112 -2.52 11.00 -4.34
C ASP A 112 -2.61 12.32 -3.53
N SER A 113 -1.62 12.59 -2.67
CA SER A 113 -1.48 13.81 -1.87
C SER A 113 -0.46 14.81 -2.45
N ASP A 114 -0.01 14.62 -3.70
CA ASP A 114 1.01 15.44 -4.37
C ASP A 114 2.40 15.44 -3.73
N GLU A 115 2.67 14.45 -2.88
CA GLU A 115 3.96 14.22 -2.25
C GLU A 115 4.81 13.26 -3.09
N ILE A 116 5.52 13.81 -4.08
CA ILE A 116 6.28 13.02 -5.06
C ILE A 116 7.64 12.51 -4.58
N TYR A 117 8.13 13.00 -3.45
CA TYR A 117 9.41 12.63 -2.86
C TYR A 117 9.19 11.80 -1.60
N THR A 118 9.86 10.65 -1.53
CA THR A 118 9.80 9.75 -0.37
C THR A 118 11.18 9.17 -0.10
N SER A 119 11.65 9.29 1.13
CA SER A 119 12.93 8.71 1.54
C SER A 119 12.77 7.23 1.91
N ILE A 120 13.82 6.46 1.69
CA ILE A 120 14.00 5.13 2.23
C ILE A 120 15.44 5.01 2.71
N GLY A 121 15.67 5.46 3.94
CA GLY A 121 17.01 5.59 4.50
C GLY A 121 17.86 6.55 3.68
N ALA A 122 18.95 6.05 3.10
CA ALA A 122 19.87 6.84 2.28
C ALA A 122 19.39 7.08 0.84
N VAL A 123 18.32 6.41 0.40
CA VAL A 123 17.81 6.52 -0.97
C VAL A 123 16.60 7.45 -1.00
N LEU A 124 16.52 8.31 -2.02
CA LEU A 124 15.36 9.17 -2.27
C LEU A 124 14.60 8.65 -3.51
N ILE A 125 13.32 8.34 -3.34
CA ILE A 125 12.43 7.95 -4.43
C ILE A 125 11.67 9.19 -4.90
N ALA A 126 11.66 9.41 -6.23
CA ALA A 126 10.90 10.45 -6.88
C ALA A 126 9.91 9.84 -7.89
N VAL A 127 8.61 10.17 -7.75
CA VAL A 127 7.54 9.68 -8.64
C VAL A 127 7.06 10.81 -9.55
N ASN A 128 7.02 10.60 -10.86
CA ASN A 128 6.62 11.64 -11.80
C ASN A 128 5.13 12.01 -11.65
N PRO A 129 4.78 13.25 -11.28
CA PRO A 129 3.39 13.68 -11.12
C PRO A 129 2.64 13.87 -12.45
N PHE A 130 3.35 13.97 -13.59
CA PHE A 130 2.79 14.37 -14.89
C PHE A 130 1.94 15.66 -14.85
N LYS A 131 2.12 16.48 -13.80
CA LYS A 131 1.51 17.80 -13.61
C LYS A 131 2.52 18.73 -12.94
N ARG A 132 2.29 20.04 -13.04
CA ARG A 132 3.13 21.03 -12.34
C ARG A 132 2.77 21.07 -10.87
N LEU A 133 3.78 21.06 -10.01
CA LEU A 133 3.69 21.25 -8.57
C LEU A 133 4.48 22.50 -8.16
N THR A 134 4.06 23.19 -7.10
CA THR A 134 4.69 24.42 -6.60
C THR A 134 5.88 24.14 -5.67
N LEU A 135 6.68 23.12 -5.99
CA LEU A 135 7.80 22.65 -5.15
C LEU A 135 9.15 23.30 -5.51
N TYR A 136 9.24 23.92 -6.69
CA TYR A 136 10.49 24.44 -7.23
C TYR A 136 10.51 25.97 -7.28
N SER A 137 9.94 26.61 -6.25
CA SER A 137 9.99 28.07 -6.12
C SER A 137 11.35 28.53 -5.60
N ASP A 138 11.72 29.77 -5.86
CA ASP A 138 12.93 30.39 -5.32
C ASP A 138 12.95 30.38 -3.78
N GLU A 139 11.77 30.52 -3.15
CA GLU A 139 11.61 30.43 -1.71
C GLU A 139 11.97 29.03 -1.20
N THR A 140 11.46 27.98 -1.85
CA THR A 140 11.76 26.59 -1.50
C THR A 140 13.26 26.30 -1.66
N LEU A 141 13.88 26.76 -2.75
CA LEU A 141 15.31 26.58 -2.98
C LEU A 141 16.16 27.23 -1.88
N ARG A 142 15.82 28.48 -1.50
CA ARG A 142 16.51 29.21 -0.42
C ARG A 142 16.36 28.50 0.92
N ALA A 143 15.15 28.01 1.24
CA ALA A 143 14.90 27.27 2.48
C ALA A 143 15.75 26.00 2.58
N TYR A 144 15.80 25.19 1.51
CA TYR A 144 16.63 23.98 1.49
C TYR A 144 18.12 24.27 1.58
N LYS A 145 18.59 25.34 0.91
CA LYS A 145 19.99 25.78 1.00
C LYS A 145 20.37 26.16 2.43
N ALA A 146 19.54 26.96 3.10
CA ALA A 146 19.77 27.37 4.49
C ALA A 146 19.80 26.16 5.44
N ILE A 147 18.91 25.18 5.26
CA ILE A 147 18.92 23.94 6.04
C ILE A 147 20.21 23.14 5.83
N GLY A 148 20.74 23.11 4.60
CA GLY A 148 22.00 22.45 4.29
C GLY A 148 23.22 23.13 4.95
N GLU A 149 23.25 24.46 4.97
CA GLU A 149 24.33 25.26 5.56
C GLU A 149 24.40 25.14 7.10
N VAL A 150 23.25 24.97 7.77
CA VAL A 150 23.19 24.79 9.24
C VAL A 150 23.65 23.39 9.69
N ARG A 151 23.67 22.41 8.78
CA ARG A 151 23.99 21.00 9.09
C ARG A 151 25.43 20.62 8.73
N MET A 152 26.24 21.56 8.24
CA MET A 152 27.69 21.42 8.01
C MET A 152 28.47 22.15 9.10
#